data_AF-A0A179SYE6-F1
#
_entry.id   AF-A0A179SYE6-F1
#
_cell.length_a   1.000
_cell.length_b   1.000
_cell.length_c   1.000
_cell.angle_alpha   90.00
_cell.angle_beta   90.00
_cell.angle_gamma   90.00
#
_symmetry.space_group_name_H-M   'P 1'
#
loop_
_entity.id
_entity.type
_entity.pdbx_description
1 polymer ?
#
loop_
_entity_poly.entity_id
_entity_poly.type
_entity_poly.pdbx_seq_one_letter_code
_entity_poly.pdbx_strand_id
1 'polypeptide(L)'
;MTNETIIVELNTLLRGTYMGIRSLEHYIQEVENDELKNNFQSMQQDIKLNAQKIAERIQNLGGVPADDEGVSGSMHSFMHKIMLPNDSRKIIEDALKGVDNYGVQYSEELVKGDLDPTSKQIVEEVIDNNRRHVEHLKHLLH
;
A
#
# COMPACT_ATOMS: atom_id res chain seq x y z
N MET A 1 9.66 -21.10 -10.45
CA MET A 1 9.70 -19.70 -10.91
C MET A 1 11.16 -19.24 -10.99
N THR A 2 11.55 -18.33 -11.90
CA THR A 2 12.91 -17.75 -11.91
C THR A 2 12.95 -16.51 -11.01
N ASN A 3 14.14 -16.11 -10.54
CA ASN A 3 14.31 -14.86 -9.79
C ASN A 3 13.73 -13.66 -10.56
N GLU A 4 13.83 -13.64 -11.88
CA GLU A 4 13.29 -12.57 -12.72
C GLU A 4 11.78 -12.41 -12.57
N THR A 5 11.02 -13.51 -12.57
CA THR A 5 9.56 -13.45 -12.36
C THR A 5 9.22 -12.96 -10.95
N ILE A 6 9.92 -13.46 -9.93
CA ILE A 6 9.71 -13.02 -8.54
C ILE A 6 10.01 -11.52 -8.41
N ILE A 7 11.09 -11.04 -9.02
CA ILE A 7 11.45 -9.62 -9.04
C ILE A 7 10.35 -8.78 -9.70
N VAL A 8 9.72 -9.25 -10.78
CA VAL A 8 8.62 -8.55 -11.45
C VAL A 8 7.38 -8.47 -10.56
N GLU A 9 7.01 -9.56 -9.90
CA GLU A 9 5.88 -9.60 -8.97
C GLU A 9 6.10 -8.68 -7.77
N LEU A 10 7.27 -8.77 -7.12
CA LEU A 10 7.62 -7.92 -5.98
C LEU A 10 7.71 -6.44 -6.37
N ASN A 11 8.23 -6.11 -7.56
CA ASN A 11 8.23 -4.74 -8.05
C ASN A 11 6.81 -4.20 -8.29
N THR A 12 5.88 -5.06 -8.69
CA THR A 12 4.49 -4.67 -8.88
C THR A 12 3.81 -4.40 -7.55
N LEU A 13 4.05 -5.25 -6.55
CA LEU A 13 3.61 -5.02 -5.17
C LEU A 13 4.22 -3.73 -4.58
N LEU A 14 5.51 -3.49 -4.81
CA LEU A 14 6.21 -2.29 -4.33
C LEU A 14 5.59 -1.01 -4.88
N ARG A 15 5.26 -0.97 -6.18
CA ARG A 15 4.56 0.18 -6.78
C ARG A 15 3.20 0.42 -6.13
N GLY A 16 2.40 -0.63 -5.91
CA GLY A 16 1.12 -0.51 -5.19
C GLY A 16 1.30 0.00 -3.76
N THR A 17 2.37 -0.42 -3.09
CA THR A 17 2.73 0.01 -1.74
C THR A 17 3.06 1.51 -1.72
N TYR A 18 3.83 2.03 -2.69
CA TYR A 18 4.08 3.47 -2.82
C TYR A 18 2.80 4.26 -3.11
N MET A 19 1.91 3.76 -3.95
CA MET A 19 0.60 4.39 -4.17
C MET A 19 -0.19 4.52 -2.86
N GLY A 20 -0.17 3.50 -2.00
CA GLY A 20 -0.78 3.54 -0.67
C GLY A 20 -0.18 4.62 0.23
N ILE A 21 1.16 4.74 0.26
CA ILE A 21 1.87 5.77 1.03
C ILE A 21 1.44 7.17 0.59
N ARG A 22 1.42 7.43 -0.72
CA ARG A 22 1.05 8.74 -1.29
C ARG A 22 -0.42 9.08 -1.07
N SER A 23 -1.29 8.09 -1.10
CA SER A 23 -2.71 8.27 -0.75
C SER A 23 -2.88 8.71 0.69
N LEU A 24 -2.14 8.08 1.61
CA LEU A 24 -2.14 8.50 3.02
C LEU A 24 -1.53 9.89 3.22
N GLU A 25 -0.46 10.26 2.50
CA GLU A 25 0.08 11.63 2.53
C GLU A 25 -1.00 12.66 2.19
N HIS A 26 -1.80 12.38 1.16
CA HIS A 26 -2.90 13.24 0.77
C HIS A 26 -3.98 13.34 1.86
N TYR A 27 -4.42 12.22 2.43
CA TYR A 27 -5.39 12.25 3.53
C TYR A 27 -4.88 12.98 4.77
N ILE A 28 -3.60 12.83 5.11
CA ILE A 28 -2.94 13.50 6.25
C ILE A 28 -2.93 15.02 6.07
N GLN A 29 -2.77 15.51 4.84
CA GLN A 29 -2.76 16.94 4.53
C GLN A 29 -4.13 17.59 4.69
N GLU A 30 -5.20 16.84 4.46
CA GLU A 30 -6.56 17.36 4.35
C GLU A 30 -7.41 17.13 5.59
N VAL A 31 -7.04 16.15 6.42
CA VAL A 31 -7.76 15.86 7.65
C VAL A 31 -7.49 16.93 8.71
N GLU A 32 -8.56 17.54 9.21
CA GLU A 32 -8.50 18.52 10.31
C GLU A 32 -8.48 17.84 11.69
N ASN A 33 -9.06 16.65 11.82
CA ASN A 33 -9.08 15.90 13.08
C ASN A 33 -7.68 15.31 13.39
N ASP A 34 -7.08 15.76 14.51
CA ASP A 34 -5.73 15.35 14.90
C ASP A 34 -5.61 13.87 15.28
N GLU A 35 -6.65 13.28 15.86
CA GLU A 35 -6.66 11.85 16.17
C GLU A 35 -6.64 11.02 14.88
N LEU A 36 -7.48 11.36 13.91
CA LEU A 36 -7.51 10.70 12.60
C LEU A 36 -6.21 10.94 11.82
N LYS A 37 -5.62 12.14 11.91
CA LYS A 37 -4.30 12.45 11.36
C LYS A 37 -3.23 11.52 11.91
N ASN A 38 -3.18 11.33 13.23
CA ASN A 38 -2.23 10.43 13.89
C ASN A 38 -2.44 8.97 13.45
N ASN A 39 -3.69 8.54 13.28
CA ASN A 39 -4.01 7.21 12.76
C ASN A 39 -3.45 7.01 11.35
N PHE A 40 -3.70 7.95 10.42
CA PHE A 40 -3.14 7.86 9.06
C PHE A 40 -1.61 7.93 9.03
N GLN A 41 -1.01 8.75 9.89
CA GLN A 41 0.46 8.79 10.02
C GLN A 41 1.03 7.45 10.49
N SER A 42 0.40 6.80 11.48
CA SER A 42 0.82 5.47 11.94
C SER A 42 0.73 4.44 10.82
N MET A 43 -0.39 4.40 10.10
CA MET A 43 -0.58 3.53 8.94
C MET A 43 0.49 3.77 7.86
N GLN A 44 0.79 5.03 7.57
CA GLN A 44 1.79 5.39 6.57
C GLN A 44 3.18 4.87 6.95
N GLN A 45 3.55 4.92 8.23
CA GLN A 45 4.83 4.38 8.70
C GLN A 45 4.91 2.88 8.52
N ASP A 46 3.84 2.15 8.86
CA ASP A 46 3.77 0.70 8.66
C ASP A 46 3.92 0.32 7.18
N ILE A 47 3.25 1.05 6.28
CA ILE A 47 3.35 0.82 4.83
C ILE A 47 4.75 1.21 4.29
N LYS A 48 5.40 2.24 4.84
CA LYS A 48 6.80 2.58 4.52
C LYS A 48 7.77 1.46 4.90
N LEU A 49 7.58 0.84 6.07
CA LEU A 49 8.37 -0.32 6.49
C LEU A 49 8.15 -1.53 5.55
N ASN A 50 6.91 -1.77 5.12
CA ASN A 50 6.59 -2.79 4.12
C ASN A 50 7.33 -2.53 2.79
N ALA A 51 7.32 -1.29 2.29
CA ALA A 51 8.03 -0.91 1.06
C ALA A 51 9.53 -1.20 1.16
N GLN A 52 10.15 -0.89 2.30
CA GLN A 52 11.57 -1.17 2.55
C GLN A 52 11.87 -2.67 2.49
N LYS A 53 11.07 -3.52 3.13
CA LYS A 53 11.23 -4.98 3.10
C LYS A 53 11.13 -5.55 1.68
N ILE A 54 10.15 -5.09 0.91
CA ILE A 54 9.96 -5.52 -0.48
C ILE A 54 11.16 -5.09 -1.34
N ALA A 55 11.60 -3.84 -1.21
CA ALA A 55 12.75 -3.32 -1.95
C ALA A 55 14.04 -4.07 -1.64
N GLU A 56 14.31 -4.34 -0.35
CA GLU A 56 15.45 -5.16 0.07
C GLU A 56 15.39 -6.56 -0.53
N ARG A 57 14.21 -7.19 -0.54
CA ARG A 57 14.04 -8.52 -1.14
C ARG A 57 14.34 -8.53 -2.64
N ILE A 58 13.90 -7.50 -3.37
CA ILE A 58 14.19 -7.36 -4.80
C ILE A 58 15.70 -7.27 -5.04
N GLN A 59 16.42 -6.47 -4.23
CA GLN A 59 17.87 -6.34 -4.33
C GLN A 59 18.59 -7.66 -4.02
N ASN A 60 18.15 -8.38 -2.99
CA ASN A 60 18.69 -9.68 -2.61
C ASN A 60 18.52 -10.75 -3.71
N LEU A 61 17.53 -10.60 -4.59
CA LEU A 61 17.32 -11.45 -5.76
C LEU A 61 18.13 -11.01 -7.00
N GLY A 62 18.86 -9.88 -6.90
CA GLY A 62 19.63 -9.28 -8.00
C GLY A 62 18.84 -8.29 -8.86
N GLY A 63 17.64 -7.90 -8.44
CA GLY A 63 16.79 -6.95 -9.15
C GLY A 63 17.02 -5.50 -8.72
N VAL A 64 16.48 -4.58 -9.52
CA VAL A 64 16.40 -3.15 -9.17
C VAL A 64 14.98 -2.87 -8.64
N PRO A 65 14.84 -2.37 -7.40
CA PRO A 65 13.53 -1.97 -6.88
C PRO A 65 12.97 -0.79 -7.66
N ALA A 66 11.66 -0.81 -7.87
CA ALA A 66 10.91 0.33 -8.35
C ALA A 66 11.11 1.48 -7.36
N ASP A 67 11.32 2.67 -7.90
CA ASP A 67 11.25 3.91 -7.14
C ASP A 67 9.84 4.48 -7.18
N ASP A 68 9.63 5.52 -6.38
CA ASP A 68 8.37 6.25 -6.28
C ASP A 68 8.16 7.19 -7.48
N GLU A 69 9.23 7.58 -8.19
CA GLU A 69 9.17 8.50 -9.34
C GLU A 69 8.50 7.84 -10.56
N GLY A 70 8.76 6.55 -10.80
CA GLY A 70 8.17 5.77 -11.90
C GLY A 70 6.66 5.49 -11.77
N VAL A 71 6.07 5.73 -10.60
CA VAL A 71 4.63 5.50 -10.33
C VAL A 71 3.77 6.76 -10.58
N SER A 72 4.43 7.90 -10.82
CA SER A 72 3.80 9.22 -10.97
C SER A 72 2.68 9.30 -12.02
N GLY A 73 2.81 8.60 -13.16
CA GLY A 73 1.82 8.64 -14.25
C GLY A 73 0.50 7.92 -13.95
N SER A 74 0.56 6.67 -13.47
CA SER A 74 -0.63 5.92 -13.03
C SER A 74 -1.23 6.53 -11.75
N MET A 75 -0.39 7.15 -10.92
CA MET A 75 -0.82 7.89 -9.73
C MET A 75 -1.68 9.10 -10.06
N HIS A 76 -1.34 9.94 -11.05
CA HIS A 76 -2.14 11.13 -11.36
C HIS A 76 -3.61 10.76 -11.63
N SER A 77 -3.83 9.65 -12.35
CA SER A 77 -5.16 9.12 -12.62
C SER A 77 -5.82 8.48 -11.39
N PHE A 78 -5.05 7.91 -10.48
CA PHE A 78 -5.55 7.34 -9.22
C PHE A 78 -5.95 8.45 -8.23
N MET A 79 -5.09 9.44 -8.01
CA MET A 79 -5.36 10.60 -7.15
C MET A 79 -6.55 11.41 -7.64
N HIS A 80 -6.71 11.60 -8.95
CA HIS A 80 -7.90 12.25 -9.52
C HIS A 80 -9.21 11.49 -9.22
N LYS A 81 -9.14 10.18 -8.92
CA LYS A 81 -10.32 9.39 -8.51
C LYS A 81 -10.60 9.47 -7.01
N ILE A 82 -9.63 9.90 -6.20
CA ILE A 82 -9.83 10.21 -4.80
C ILE A 82 -10.47 11.60 -4.73
N MET A 83 -11.79 11.66 -4.60
CA MET A 83 -12.47 12.92 -4.32
C MET A 83 -12.34 13.19 -2.83
N LEU A 84 -11.45 14.11 -2.44
CA LEU A 84 -11.34 14.54 -1.04
C LEU A 84 -12.59 15.28 -0.60
N PRO A 85 -13.35 14.73 0.35
CA PRO A 85 -14.51 15.40 0.90
C PRO A 85 -14.05 16.20 2.12
N ASN A 86 -14.64 17.37 2.39
CA ASN A 86 -14.41 18.12 3.64
C ASN A 86 -14.97 17.41 4.89
N ASP A 87 -15.17 16.09 4.83
CA ASP A 87 -15.83 15.27 5.83
C ASP A 87 -14.91 14.10 6.18
N SER A 88 -14.45 14.08 7.44
CA SER A 88 -13.58 13.04 7.98
C SER A 88 -14.13 11.63 7.75
N ARG A 89 -15.45 11.44 7.83
CA ARG A 89 -16.07 10.12 7.58
C ARG A 89 -15.81 9.66 6.15
N LYS A 90 -15.99 10.55 5.18
CA LYS A 90 -15.80 10.17 3.78
C LYS A 90 -14.32 10.00 3.42
N ILE A 91 -13.41 10.75 4.07
CA ILE A 91 -11.97 10.50 3.97
C ILE A 91 -11.64 9.08 4.46
N ILE A 92 -12.21 8.65 5.60
CA ILE A 92 -12.04 7.28 6.11
C ILE A 92 -12.62 6.25 5.14
N GLU A 93 -13.81 6.49 4.58
CA GLU A 93 -14.43 5.58 3.59
C GLU A 93 -13.57 5.42 2.33
N ASP A 94 -12.98 6.50 1.83
CA ASP A 94 -12.12 6.44 0.65
C ASP A 94 -10.77 5.78 0.96
N ALA A 95 -10.18 6.05 2.13
CA ALA A 95 -9.00 5.34 2.61
C ALA A 95 -9.29 3.83 2.74
N LEU A 96 -10.46 3.46 3.28
CA LEU A 96 -10.89 2.07 3.43
C LEU A 96 -10.99 1.38 2.08
N LYS A 97 -11.65 1.99 1.09
CA LYS A 97 -11.73 1.44 -0.27
C LYS A 97 -10.35 1.30 -0.90
N GLY A 98 -9.46 2.28 -0.70
CA GLY A 98 -8.11 2.25 -1.23
C GLY A 98 -7.30 1.07 -0.69
N VAL A 99 -7.27 0.93 0.65
CA VAL A 99 -6.51 -0.13 1.32
C VAL A 99 -7.11 -1.51 1.04
N ASP A 100 -8.44 -1.66 1.03
CA ASP A 100 -9.09 -2.94 0.77
C ASP A 100 -8.88 -3.40 -0.70
N ASN A 101 -9.16 -2.52 -1.67
CA ASN A 101 -9.05 -2.89 -3.08
C ASN A 101 -7.59 -3.08 -3.52
N TYR A 102 -6.68 -2.17 -3.17
CA TYR A 102 -5.31 -2.19 -3.67
C TYR A 102 -4.32 -2.86 -2.71
N GLY A 103 -4.47 -2.61 -1.41
CA GLY A 103 -3.60 -3.17 -0.38
C GLY A 103 -3.90 -4.64 -0.07
N VAL A 104 -5.16 -5.09 -0.21
CA VAL A 104 -5.55 -6.48 0.07
C VAL A 104 -5.87 -7.20 -1.23
N GLN A 105 -7.01 -6.92 -1.87
CA GLN A 105 -7.52 -7.72 -2.99
C GLN A 105 -6.55 -7.78 -4.16
N TYR A 106 -6.07 -6.63 -4.66
CA TYR A 106 -5.13 -6.59 -5.77
C TYR A 106 -3.79 -7.24 -5.42
N SER A 107 -3.31 -7.07 -4.18
CA SER A 107 -2.06 -7.69 -3.72
C SER A 107 -2.18 -9.22 -3.64
N GLU A 108 -3.31 -9.74 -3.18
CA GLU A 108 -3.63 -11.17 -3.23
C GLU A 108 -3.75 -11.67 -4.67
N GLU A 109 -4.34 -10.87 -5.56
CA GLU A 109 -4.49 -11.26 -6.96
C GLU A 109 -3.17 -11.30 -7.73
N LEU A 110 -2.26 -10.39 -7.40
CA LEU A 110 -0.92 -10.32 -7.98
C LEU A 110 -0.06 -11.50 -7.54
N VAL A 111 -0.25 -11.97 -6.31
CA VAL A 111 0.58 -13.02 -5.71
C VAL A 111 -0.12 -14.37 -5.81
N LYS A 112 -0.45 -14.75 -7.05
CA LYS A 112 -0.96 -16.09 -7.40
C LYS A 112 0.14 -17.05 -7.86
N GLY A 113 1.38 -16.58 -7.95
CA GLY A 113 2.53 -17.36 -8.42
C GLY A 113 3.24 -18.18 -7.32
N ASP A 114 4.05 -19.16 -7.74
CA ASP A 114 5.04 -19.85 -6.89
C ASP A 114 6.19 -18.91 -6.49
N LEU A 115 5.94 -18.01 -5.56
CA LEU A 115 6.99 -17.27 -4.86
C LEU A 115 7.88 -18.23 -4.08
N ASP A 116 9.18 -17.92 -4.00
CA ASP A 116 10.04 -18.61 -3.05
C ASP A 116 9.58 -18.33 -1.60
N PRO A 117 9.92 -19.21 -0.63
CA PRO A 117 9.40 -19.10 0.72
C PRO A 117 9.64 -17.75 1.40
N THR A 118 10.78 -17.10 1.14
CA THR A 118 11.10 -15.80 1.76
C THR A 118 10.26 -14.69 1.14
N SER A 119 10.15 -14.67 -0.19
CA SER A 119 9.31 -13.67 -0.88
C SER A 119 7.84 -13.85 -0.50
N LYS A 120 7.37 -15.10 -0.41
CA LYS A 120 6.00 -15.41 0.03
C LYS A 120 5.71 -14.86 1.42
N GLN A 121 6.59 -15.11 2.39
CA GLN A 121 6.43 -14.61 3.75
C GLN A 121 6.34 -13.08 3.80
N ILE A 122 7.18 -12.37 3.02
CA ILE A 122 7.14 -10.89 2.96
C ILE A 122 5.81 -10.42 2.39
N VAL A 123 5.31 -11.03 1.31
CA VAL A 123 4.02 -10.66 0.75
C VAL A 123 2.87 -10.91 1.73
N GLU A 124 2.85 -12.08 2.38
CA GLU A 124 1.83 -12.42 3.37
C GLU A 124 1.82 -11.41 4.51
N GLU A 125 3.00 -11.00 5.00
CA GLU A 125 3.10 -9.96 6.02
C GLU A 125 2.53 -8.62 5.55
N VAL A 126 2.80 -8.22 4.30
CA VAL A 126 2.28 -6.97 3.72
C VAL A 126 0.75 -7.00 3.63
N ILE A 127 0.19 -8.09 3.14
CA ILE A 127 -1.27 -8.28 3.01
C ILE A 127 -1.92 -8.29 4.39
N ASP A 128 -1.34 -8.99 5.37
CA ASP A 128 -1.88 -9.04 6.72
C ASP A 128 -1.81 -7.68 7.42
N ASN A 129 -0.75 -6.89 7.20
CA ASN A 129 -0.68 -5.51 7.67
C ASN A 129 -1.82 -4.67 7.07
N ASN A 130 -2.06 -4.78 5.76
CA ASN A 130 -3.15 -4.07 5.08
C ASN A 130 -4.54 -4.50 5.59
N ARG A 131 -4.77 -5.80 5.84
CA ARG A 131 -6.01 -6.30 6.45
C ARG A 131 -6.25 -5.70 7.83
N ARG A 132 -5.21 -5.60 8.67
CA ARG A 132 -5.33 -4.94 9.98
C ARG A 132 -5.71 -3.47 9.85
N HIS A 133 -5.15 -2.77 8.86
CA HIS A 133 -5.53 -1.39 8.57
C HIS A 133 -6.98 -1.26 8.09
N VAL A 134 -7.47 -2.18 7.26
CA VAL A 134 -8.89 -2.25 6.85
C VAL A 134 -9.80 -2.36 8.08
N GLU A 135 -9.51 -3.30 9.00
CA GLU A 135 -10.31 -3.47 10.22
C GLU A 135 -10.23 -2.24 11.13
N HIS A 136 -9.06 -1.62 11.24
CA HIS A 136 -8.89 -0.37 11.98
C HIS A 136 -9.76 0.77 11.41
N LEU A 137 -9.73 0.98 10.10
CA LEU A 137 -10.54 2.00 9.44
C LEU A 137 -12.04 1.73 9.58
N LYS A 138 -12.48 0.46 9.55
CA LYS A 138 -13.88 0.10 9.84
C LYS A 138 -14.27 0.51 11.27
N HIS A 139 -13.43 0.27 12.26
CA HIS A 139 -13.70 0.70 13.63
C HIS A 139 -13.83 2.23 13.76
N LEU A 140 -13.07 3.02 12.98
CA LEU A 140 -13.18 4.48 13.00
C LEU A 140 -14.48 5.02 12.37
N LEU A 141 -15.23 4.20 11.62
CA LEU A 141 -16.52 4.59 11.03
C LEU A 141 -17.73 4.37 11.96
N HIS A 142 -17.56 3.54 12.99
CA HIS A 142 -18.57 3.13 13.97
C HIS A 142 -18.57 4.03 15.20
#